data_AF-A0A538TYL7-F1
#
_entry.id   AF-A0A538TYL7-F1
#
_cell.length_a   1.000
_cell.length_b   1.000
_cell.length_c   1.000
_cell.angle_alpha   90.00
_cell.angle_beta   90.00
_cell.angle_gamma   90.00
#
_symmetry.space_group_name_H-M   'P 1'
#
loop_
_entity.id
_entity.type
_entity.pdbx_description
1 polymer ?
#
loop_
_entity_poly.entity_id
_entity_poly.type
_entity_poly.pdbx_seq_one_letter_code
_entity_poly.pdbx_strand_id
1 'polypeptide(L)'
;MAAAAQNDEVTREIARLAEGAPDADGTTGAGADRVGATLVRLLDAPRIVPFREVPLPSPFKPMGLTEEQEDARWEELLKPFSFPEDFAPVRAERQGDEAVAIGASQDYDPVGEISRCAYWVIRSRDGGRTWGKPIYTGLRIQSPYVVRRLSNAPLLAGDRLQVEVKVEELDASSITFPPIGLRAKRVQEGLLLQIPFADLERDSDADGLTDLAEERLVTDPQSPDTDGDGLLDGNDPLPQVSWTAVMDDRATALVAVLGRISHMKSMAIIHEIPASGEKSVDIMARARRATLTDERTTFIVADRQDFRSLLTTSRTVVLTAGELELARKKFGPIYAYRLPLFVLDHQQRRGLVIWDASWVGGSLKLRRSGPDWEVETMSDWIT
;
A
#
# COMPACT_ATOMS: atom_id res chain seq x y z
N MET A 1 26.18 -8.63 22.84
CA MET A 1 26.93 -7.44 23.25
C MET A 1 26.65 -6.23 22.35
N ALA A 2 26.61 -6.36 21.02
CA ALA A 2 26.30 -5.24 20.11
C ALA A 2 24.90 -4.63 20.30
N ALA A 3 23.84 -5.45 20.39
CA ALA A 3 22.47 -4.96 20.62
C ALA A 3 22.29 -4.22 21.96
N ALA A 4 22.99 -4.66 23.02
CA ALA A 4 22.96 -3.99 24.32
C ALA A 4 23.66 -2.62 24.27
N ALA A 5 24.81 -2.53 23.60
CA ALA A 5 25.54 -1.28 23.41
C ALA A 5 24.78 -0.26 22.53
N GLN A 6 24.07 -0.74 21.49
CA GLN A 6 23.17 0.10 20.68
C GLN A 6 21.99 0.63 21.50
N ASN A 7 21.39 -0.20 22.35
CA ASN A 7 20.29 0.23 23.23
C ASN A 7 20.76 1.26 24.28
N ASP A 8 22.00 1.11 24.78
CA ASP A 8 22.64 2.08 25.68
C ASP A 8 22.99 3.41 24.98
N GLU A 9 23.24 3.39 23.67
CA GLU A 9 23.48 4.61 22.89
C GLU A 9 22.19 5.38 22.60
N VAL A 10 21.12 4.69 22.20
CA VAL A 10 19.77 5.27 22.05
C VAL A 10 19.30 5.89 23.36
N THR A 11 19.44 5.17 24.48
CA THR A 11 19.05 5.65 25.81
C THR A 11 19.84 6.91 26.22
N ARG A 12 21.15 6.95 25.93
CA ARG A 12 21.99 8.13 26.19
C ARG A 12 21.61 9.33 25.32
N GLU A 13 21.24 9.12 24.07
CA GLU A 13 20.83 10.21 23.20
C GLU A 13 19.46 10.77 23.60
N ILE A 14 18.50 9.92 24.01
CA ILE A 14 17.22 10.37 24.61
C ILE A 14 17.48 11.29 25.81
N ALA A 15 18.37 10.88 26.72
CA ALA A 15 18.72 11.68 27.89
C ALA A 15 19.37 13.02 27.51
N ARG A 16 20.25 13.06 26.51
CA ARG A 16 20.88 14.31 26.02
C ARG A 16 19.91 15.26 25.34
N LEU A 17 18.89 14.73 24.67
CA LEU A 17 17.83 15.57 24.09
C LEU A 17 16.95 16.20 25.17
N ALA A 18 16.83 15.55 26.35
CA ALA A 18 16.09 16.04 27.50
C ALA A 18 16.87 17.03 28.39
N GLU A 19 18.21 16.99 28.38
CA GLU A 19 19.07 17.93 29.13
C GLU A 19 18.89 19.38 28.61
N GLY A 20 18.15 20.19 29.37
CA GLY A 20 17.84 21.59 29.05
C GLY A 20 16.35 21.92 29.00
N ALA A 21 15.46 20.94 29.21
CA ALA A 21 14.01 21.16 29.32
C ALA A 21 13.65 21.84 30.65
N PRO A 22 12.88 22.95 30.67
CA PRO A 22 12.21 23.38 31.90
C PRO A 22 11.12 22.37 32.29
N ASP A 23 10.76 22.36 33.58
CA ASP A 23 9.71 21.49 34.14
C ASP A 23 8.43 21.54 33.28
N ALA A 24 7.89 20.36 33.00
CA ALA A 24 6.72 20.16 32.14
C ALA A 24 5.47 20.74 32.80
N ASP A 25 5.21 22.02 32.54
CA ASP A 25 3.91 22.66 32.73
C ASP A 25 3.59 23.48 31.48
N GLY A 26 2.50 23.10 30.78
CA GLY A 26 1.93 23.91 29.70
C GLY A 26 1.79 23.23 28.34
N THR A 27 0.87 22.27 28.26
CA THR A 27 -0.16 22.15 27.20
C THR A 27 0.18 22.65 25.77
N THR A 28 0.30 21.67 24.87
CA THR A 28 -0.41 21.60 23.58
C THR A 28 -0.48 22.88 22.75
N GLY A 29 0.47 23.05 21.84
CA GLY A 29 0.20 23.65 20.54
C GLY A 29 -0.58 22.68 19.64
N ALA A 30 -1.62 22.04 20.17
CA ALA A 30 -2.48 21.14 19.39
C ALA A 30 -3.37 22.03 18.52
N GLY A 31 -2.94 22.30 17.29
CA GLY A 31 -3.93 22.48 16.24
C GLY A 31 -4.82 21.25 16.28
N ALA A 32 -6.09 21.42 16.63
CA ALA A 32 -7.01 20.29 16.71
C ALA A 32 -6.93 19.52 15.39
N ASP A 33 -6.76 18.20 15.47
CA ASP A 33 -6.86 17.33 14.30
C ASP A 33 -8.30 17.42 13.76
N ARG A 34 -8.50 18.29 12.77
CA ARG A 34 -9.82 18.61 12.23
C ARG A 34 -10.35 17.49 11.34
N VAL A 35 -9.47 16.63 10.83
CA VAL A 35 -9.78 15.59 9.85
C VAL A 35 -9.98 14.23 10.53
N GLY A 36 -9.39 14.00 11.71
CA GLY A 36 -9.47 12.71 12.41
C GLY A 36 -10.88 12.17 12.64
N ALA A 37 -11.86 13.03 12.94
CA ALA A 37 -13.26 12.59 13.07
C ALA A 37 -13.84 12.07 11.74
N THR A 38 -13.45 12.68 10.61
CA THR A 38 -13.81 12.23 9.26
C THR A 38 -13.17 10.87 8.97
N LEU A 39 -11.86 10.71 9.21
CA LEU A 39 -11.16 9.44 8.98
C LEU A 39 -11.73 8.30 9.82
N VAL A 40 -12.02 8.52 11.10
CA VAL A 40 -12.68 7.52 11.95
C VAL A 40 -14.03 7.11 11.37
N ARG A 41 -14.86 8.08 10.95
CA ARG A 41 -16.15 7.80 10.30
C ARG A 41 -15.98 6.96 9.03
N LEU A 42 -15.01 7.29 8.18
CA LEU A 42 -14.73 6.58 6.93
C LEU A 42 -14.23 5.15 7.18
N LEU A 43 -13.41 4.96 8.20
CA LEU A 43 -12.87 3.65 8.59
C LEU A 43 -13.89 2.75 9.28
N ASP A 44 -14.86 3.33 9.99
CA ASP A 44 -15.99 2.58 10.57
C ASP A 44 -17.11 2.29 9.55
N ALA A 45 -17.15 3.02 8.44
CA ALA A 45 -18.13 2.79 7.39
C ALA A 45 -17.96 1.39 6.74
N PRO A 46 -19.05 0.71 6.36
CA PRO A 46 -18.98 -0.55 5.64
C PRO A 46 -18.08 -0.47 4.41
N ARG A 47 -17.39 -1.57 4.09
CA ARG A 47 -16.57 -1.62 2.88
C ARG A 47 -17.40 -1.42 1.62
N ILE A 48 -16.86 -0.66 0.68
CA ILE A 48 -17.33 -0.62 -0.70
C ILE A 48 -16.91 -1.94 -1.35
N VAL A 49 -17.85 -2.88 -1.49
CA VAL A 49 -17.62 -4.20 -2.10
C VAL A 49 -18.43 -4.31 -3.39
N PRO A 50 -17.94 -3.76 -4.51
CA PRO A 50 -18.71 -3.71 -5.76
C PRO A 50 -18.65 -5.03 -6.54
N PHE A 51 -17.73 -5.95 -6.19
CA PHE A 51 -17.64 -7.25 -6.82
C PHE A 51 -18.71 -8.20 -6.30
N ARG A 52 -19.52 -8.73 -7.22
CA ARG A 52 -20.43 -9.83 -6.94
C ARG A 52 -19.72 -11.15 -7.19
N GLU A 53 -19.67 -11.99 -6.16
CA GLU A 53 -19.24 -13.39 -6.28
C GLU A 53 -20.36 -14.25 -6.88
N VAL A 54 -20.06 -15.00 -7.94
CA VAL A 54 -20.97 -15.98 -8.53
C VAL A 54 -20.22 -17.29 -8.82
N PRO A 55 -20.89 -18.46 -8.74
CA PRO A 55 -20.30 -19.71 -9.22
C PRO A 55 -19.93 -19.61 -10.69
N LEU A 56 -18.82 -20.23 -11.08
CA LEU A 56 -18.42 -20.34 -12.48
C LEU A 56 -19.52 -21.07 -13.27
N PRO A 57 -20.21 -20.40 -14.21
CA PRO A 57 -21.37 -20.97 -14.88
C PRO A 57 -20.92 -22.00 -15.92
N SER A 58 -21.76 -23.02 -16.13
CA SER A 58 -21.62 -23.86 -17.33
C SER A 58 -21.77 -22.99 -18.58
N PRO A 59 -20.90 -23.09 -19.60
CA PRO A 59 -20.00 -24.21 -19.90
C PRO A 59 -18.56 -24.06 -19.37
N PHE A 60 -18.23 -23.00 -18.62
CA PHE A 60 -16.86 -22.76 -18.17
C PHE A 60 -16.47 -23.72 -17.04
N LYS A 61 -15.20 -24.14 -17.06
CA LYS A 61 -14.57 -24.97 -16.02
C LYS A 61 -13.14 -24.47 -15.80
N PRO A 62 -12.60 -24.59 -14.57
CA PRO A 62 -11.20 -24.28 -14.32
C PRO A 62 -10.30 -25.10 -15.25
N MET A 63 -9.26 -24.45 -15.79
CA MET A 63 -8.32 -25.13 -16.68
C MET A 63 -7.40 -26.04 -15.87
N GLY A 64 -7.41 -27.35 -16.13
CA GLY A 64 -6.55 -28.33 -15.48
C GLY A 64 -5.15 -28.41 -16.12
N LEU A 65 -4.47 -27.27 -16.25
CA LEU A 65 -3.12 -27.20 -16.82
C LEU A 65 -2.06 -27.47 -15.75
N THR A 66 -0.90 -28.00 -16.16
CA THR A 66 0.31 -27.95 -15.32
C THR A 66 0.85 -26.52 -15.28
N GLU A 67 1.68 -26.20 -14.29
CA GLU A 67 2.30 -24.87 -14.15
C GLU A 67 3.10 -24.47 -15.41
N GLU A 68 3.93 -25.39 -15.94
CA GLU A 68 4.71 -25.17 -17.17
C GLU A 68 3.82 -24.90 -18.40
N GLN A 69 2.63 -25.54 -18.47
CA GLN A 69 1.66 -25.28 -19.52
C GLN A 69 0.93 -23.95 -19.33
N GLU A 70 0.63 -23.57 -18.08
CA GLU A 70 0.01 -22.28 -17.75
C GLU A 70 0.96 -21.13 -18.10
N ASP A 71 2.22 -21.20 -17.68
CA ASP A 71 3.21 -20.16 -17.95
C ASP A 71 3.46 -19.97 -19.46
N ALA A 72 3.68 -21.06 -20.21
CA ALA A 72 3.88 -20.98 -21.65
C ALA A 72 2.68 -20.34 -22.37
N ARG A 73 1.45 -20.72 -22.01
CA ARG A 73 0.24 -20.15 -22.62
C ARG A 73 -0.01 -18.71 -22.19
N TRP A 74 0.34 -18.37 -20.95
CA TRP A 74 0.21 -17.03 -20.42
C TRP A 74 1.16 -16.06 -21.12
N GLU A 75 2.40 -16.46 -21.36
CA GLU A 75 3.34 -15.65 -22.15
C GLU A 75 2.80 -15.42 -23.58
N GLU A 76 2.32 -16.46 -24.26
CA GLU A 76 1.70 -16.31 -25.59
C GLU A 76 0.45 -15.41 -25.58
N LEU A 77 -0.38 -15.48 -24.53
CA LEU A 77 -1.56 -14.64 -24.36
C LEU A 77 -1.18 -13.14 -24.31
N LEU A 78 -0.09 -12.81 -23.63
CA LEU A 78 0.31 -11.43 -23.37
C LEU A 78 1.13 -10.80 -24.50
N LYS A 79 1.84 -11.59 -25.32
CA LYS A 79 2.66 -11.11 -26.45
C LYS A 79 2.00 -10.06 -27.37
N PRO A 80 0.69 -10.13 -27.69
CA PRO A 80 0.06 -9.18 -28.60
C PRO A 80 -0.23 -7.79 -28.01
N PHE A 81 0.08 -7.55 -26.74
CA PHE A 81 -0.24 -6.32 -26.02
C PHE A 81 1.01 -5.50 -25.75
N SER A 82 0.87 -4.17 -25.73
CA SER A 82 1.93 -3.24 -25.34
C SER A 82 1.57 -2.59 -24.01
N PHE A 83 1.98 -3.19 -22.89
CA PHE A 83 1.66 -2.68 -21.56
C PHE A 83 2.56 -1.49 -21.16
N PRO A 84 2.08 -0.60 -20.26
CA PRO A 84 2.93 0.40 -19.62
C PRO A 84 4.13 -0.25 -18.90
N GLU A 85 5.27 0.43 -18.84
CA GLU A 85 6.53 -0.10 -18.27
C GLU A 85 6.39 -0.57 -16.81
N ASP A 86 5.68 0.20 -15.98
CA ASP A 86 5.45 -0.11 -14.56
C ASP A 86 4.21 -0.99 -14.31
N PHE A 87 3.60 -1.55 -15.35
CA PHE A 87 2.42 -2.39 -15.20
C PHE A 87 2.81 -3.86 -15.25
N ALA A 88 2.66 -4.57 -14.13
CA ALA A 88 2.89 -6.02 -14.08
C ALA A 88 1.61 -6.78 -14.45
N PRO A 89 1.42 -7.24 -15.71
CA PRO A 89 0.20 -7.91 -16.12
C PRO A 89 0.04 -9.24 -15.39
N VAL A 90 -1.21 -9.60 -15.09
CA VAL A 90 -1.63 -10.89 -14.53
C VAL A 90 -2.50 -11.62 -15.54
N ARG A 91 -3.39 -10.90 -16.22
CA ARG A 91 -4.28 -11.44 -17.24
C ARG A 91 -4.71 -10.32 -18.18
N ALA A 92 -4.89 -10.62 -19.46
CA ALA A 92 -5.43 -9.67 -20.43
C ALA A 92 -6.39 -10.35 -21.40
N GLU A 93 -7.29 -9.57 -21.97
CA GLU A 93 -8.20 -10.00 -23.02
C GLU A 93 -8.45 -8.87 -24.00
N ARG A 94 -8.65 -9.22 -25.27
CA ARG A 94 -9.06 -8.31 -26.33
C ARG A 94 -10.28 -8.86 -27.05
N GLN A 95 -11.30 -8.03 -27.21
CA GLN A 95 -12.49 -8.31 -28.02
C GLN A 95 -12.69 -7.14 -29.01
N GLY A 96 -12.24 -7.34 -30.26
CA GLY A 96 -12.20 -6.26 -31.24
C GLY A 96 -11.23 -5.15 -30.84
N ASP A 97 -11.73 -3.91 -30.79
CA ASP A 97 -10.96 -2.74 -30.36
C ASP A 97 -10.95 -2.54 -28.84
N GLU A 98 -11.82 -3.22 -28.10
CA GLU A 98 -11.79 -3.19 -26.64
C GLU A 98 -10.75 -4.19 -26.12
N ALA A 99 -9.90 -3.75 -25.21
CA ALA A 99 -9.05 -4.65 -24.44
C ALA A 99 -9.04 -4.24 -22.97
N VAL A 100 -8.84 -5.23 -22.10
CA VAL A 100 -8.71 -5.04 -20.66
C VAL A 100 -7.59 -5.91 -20.15
N ALA A 101 -6.83 -5.40 -19.19
CA ALA A 101 -5.83 -6.16 -18.48
C ALA A 101 -5.94 -5.94 -16.99
N ILE A 102 -5.76 -7.02 -16.24
CA ILE A 102 -5.55 -7.01 -14.80
C ILE A 102 -4.05 -7.07 -14.58
N GLY A 103 -3.54 -6.20 -13.73
CA GLY A 103 -2.17 -6.21 -13.25
C GLY A 103 -2.12 -6.29 -11.74
N ALA A 104 -0.94 -6.55 -11.21
CA ALA A 104 -0.64 -6.44 -9.79
C ALA A 104 0.19 -5.18 -9.56
N SER A 105 -0.13 -4.40 -8.54
CA SER A 105 0.69 -3.26 -8.12
C SER A 105 0.64 -3.08 -6.61
N GLN A 106 1.77 -2.65 -6.07
CA GLN A 106 1.96 -2.32 -4.66
C GLN A 106 1.38 -0.95 -4.29
N ASP A 107 0.95 -0.16 -5.28
CA ASP A 107 0.30 1.11 -5.00
C ASP A 107 -1.01 0.88 -4.21
N TYR A 108 -1.25 1.76 -3.23
CA TYR A 108 -2.28 1.67 -2.16
C TYR A 108 -2.19 0.45 -1.23
N ASP A 109 -1.37 -0.54 -1.51
CA ASP A 109 -1.21 -1.74 -0.69
C ASP A 109 0.26 -2.15 -0.65
N PRO A 110 1.10 -1.34 0.03
CA PRO A 110 2.55 -1.49 0.00
C PRO A 110 2.97 -2.83 0.59
N VAL A 111 4.12 -3.32 0.15
CA VAL A 111 4.62 -4.62 0.62
C VAL A 111 5.18 -4.57 2.03
N GLY A 112 5.01 -5.72 2.68
CA GLY A 112 5.92 -6.29 3.66
C GLY A 112 6.10 -7.77 3.32
N GLU A 113 6.77 -8.55 4.17
CA GLU A 113 7.04 -9.99 3.99
C GLU A 113 5.82 -10.90 3.64
N ILE A 114 4.59 -10.37 3.75
CA ILE A 114 3.33 -11.12 3.73
C ILE A 114 2.27 -10.51 2.79
N SER A 115 2.39 -9.22 2.45
CA SER A 115 1.44 -8.57 1.52
C SER A 115 1.78 -8.94 0.08
N ARG A 116 0.78 -9.29 -0.73
CA ARG A 116 0.94 -9.79 -2.10
C ARG A 116 0.48 -8.80 -3.16
N CYS A 117 0.38 -7.50 -2.82
CA CYS A 117 -0.08 -6.41 -3.68
C CYS A 117 -1.60 -6.46 -3.95
N ALA A 118 -2.10 -5.41 -4.60
CA ALA A 118 -3.48 -5.32 -5.05
C ALA A 118 -3.62 -5.57 -6.56
N TYR A 119 -4.84 -5.93 -6.98
CA TYR A 119 -5.19 -6.01 -8.40
C TYR A 119 -5.63 -4.64 -8.92
N TRP A 120 -5.14 -4.32 -10.11
CA TRP A 120 -5.42 -3.09 -10.84
C TRP A 120 -5.93 -3.43 -12.23
N VAL A 121 -6.76 -2.57 -12.81
CA VAL A 121 -7.33 -2.77 -14.15
C VAL A 121 -6.92 -1.61 -15.05
N ILE A 122 -6.47 -1.93 -16.26
CA ILE A 122 -6.31 -0.96 -17.34
C ILE A 122 -7.20 -1.37 -18.52
N ARG A 123 -7.72 -0.37 -19.23
CA ARG A 123 -8.60 -0.56 -20.39
C ARG A 123 -8.04 0.15 -21.61
N SER A 124 -8.37 -0.38 -22.77
CA SER A 124 -7.96 0.13 -24.07
C SER A 124 -9.15 0.09 -25.03
N ARG A 125 -9.22 1.10 -25.90
CA ARG A 125 -10.22 1.22 -26.98
C ARG A 125 -9.61 1.13 -28.38
N ASP A 126 -8.33 0.72 -28.48
CA ASP A 126 -7.60 0.58 -29.74
C ASP A 126 -6.93 -0.80 -29.88
N GLY A 127 -7.47 -1.81 -29.19
CA GLY A 127 -7.01 -3.18 -29.24
C GLY A 127 -5.75 -3.45 -28.41
N GLY A 128 -5.51 -2.63 -27.37
CA GLY A 128 -4.38 -2.78 -26.45
C GLY A 128 -3.08 -2.15 -26.96
N ARG A 129 -3.16 -1.17 -27.87
CA ARG A 129 -2.01 -0.38 -28.33
C ARG A 129 -1.74 0.78 -27.38
N THR A 130 -2.80 1.40 -26.87
CA THR A 130 -2.74 2.40 -25.79
C THR A 130 -3.66 2.00 -24.66
N TRP A 131 -3.30 2.40 -23.43
CA TRP A 131 -4.03 2.04 -22.22
C TRP A 131 -4.42 3.29 -21.43
N GLY A 132 -5.60 3.27 -20.84
CA GLY A 132 -6.06 4.28 -19.90
C GLY A 132 -5.33 4.21 -18.55
N LYS A 133 -5.71 5.11 -17.64
CA LYS A 133 -5.16 5.12 -16.27
C LYS A 133 -5.47 3.78 -15.56
N PRO A 134 -4.53 3.22 -14.79
CA PRO A 134 -4.80 2.10 -13.91
C PRO A 134 -5.87 2.42 -12.88
N ILE A 135 -6.81 1.49 -12.69
CA ILE A 135 -7.93 1.61 -11.77
C ILE A 135 -7.76 0.59 -10.64
N TYR A 136 -7.75 1.05 -9.39
CA TYR A 136 -7.66 0.20 -8.22
C TYR A 136 -8.95 -0.60 -8.04
N THR A 137 -8.84 -1.92 -7.84
CA THR A 137 -10.02 -2.78 -7.73
C THR A 137 -10.52 -2.98 -6.30
N GLY A 138 -9.74 -2.60 -5.27
CA GLY A 138 -10.06 -3.00 -3.89
C GLY A 138 -9.85 -4.48 -3.59
N LEU A 139 -9.42 -5.28 -4.58
CA LEU A 139 -9.06 -6.69 -4.42
C LEU A 139 -7.57 -6.80 -4.15
N ARG A 140 -7.23 -7.62 -3.15
CA ARG A 140 -5.86 -7.91 -2.75
C ARG A 140 -5.55 -9.38 -2.98
N ILE A 141 -4.34 -9.67 -3.44
CA ILE A 141 -3.92 -11.05 -3.72
C ILE A 141 -3.98 -11.86 -2.41
N GLN A 142 -4.65 -13.02 -2.45
CA GLN A 142 -4.87 -13.91 -1.30
C GLN A 142 -5.67 -13.28 -0.13
N SER A 143 -6.43 -12.21 -0.42
CA SER A 143 -7.31 -11.55 0.55
C SER A 143 -8.72 -11.29 -0.03
N PRO A 144 -9.52 -12.33 -0.33
CA PRO A 144 -9.17 -13.76 -0.32
C PRO A 144 -8.80 -14.33 -1.70
N TYR A 145 -8.89 -13.51 -2.76
CA TYR A 145 -8.92 -14.00 -4.13
C TYR A 145 -7.53 -14.05 -4.78
N VAL A 146 -7.35 -15.01 -5.67
CA VAL A 146 -6.23 -15.08 -6.62
C VAL A 146 -6.82 -15.15 -8.02
N VAL A 147 -6.52 -14.14 -8.83
CA VAL A 147 -6.92 -14.08 -10.24
C VAL A 147 -6.26 -15.22 -11.00
N ARG A 148 -7.07 -16.00 -11.72
CA ARG A 148 -6.56 -17.01 -12.65
C ARG A 148 -5.94 -16.31 -13.84
N ARG A 149 -4.69 -16.66 -14.17
CA ARG A 149 -3.95 -16.10 -15.31
C ARG A 149 -4.55 -16.50 -16.65
N LEU A 150 -5.09 -17.72 -16.71
CA LEU A 150 -5.80 -18.28 -17.85
C LEU A 150 -7.21 -18.72 -17.45
N SER A 151 -8.16 -18.55 -18.37
CA SER A 151 -9.56 -18.90 -18.14
C SER A 151 -10.30 -18.97 -19.46
N ASN A 152 -11.31 -19.84 -19.53
CA ASN A 152 -12.22 -19.90 -20.66
C ASN A 152 -13.43 -18.96 -20.51
N ALA A 153 -13.64 -18.37 -19.32
CA ALA A 153 -14.65 -17.35 -19.11
C ALA A 153 -14.09 -15.99 -19.57
N PRO A 154 -14.83 -15.20 -20.35
CA PRO A 154 -14.33 -13.93 -20.85
C PRO A 154 -14.13 -12.94 -19.72
N LEU A 155 -13.07 -12.15 -19.83
CA LEU A 155 -12.75 -11.02 -18.96
C LEU A 155 -13.65 -9.81 -19.27
N LEU A 156 -13.97 -9.61 -20.56
CA LEU A 156 -14.93 -8.62 -21.04
C LEU A 156 -16.31 -9.26 -21.20
N ALA A 157 -17.26 -8.86 -20.34
CA ALA A 157 -18.63 -9.35 -20.37
C ALA A 157 -19.61 -8.16 -20.55
N GLY A 158 -19.62 -7.58 -21.75
CA GLY A 158 -20.43 -6.41 -22.06
C GLY A 158 -19.94 -5.17 -21.32
N ASP A 159 -20.79 -4.62 -20.44
CA ASP A 159 -20.50 -3.46 -19.60
C ASP A 159 -19.80 -3.82 -18.28
N ARG A 160 -19.37 -5.08 -18.13
CA ARG A 160 -18.77 -5.59 -16.88
C ARG A 160 -17.41 -6.21 -17.09
N LEU A 161 -16.58 -6.07 -16.07
CA LEU A 161 -15.41 -6.91 -15.84
C LEU A 161 -15.86 -8.21 -15.17
N GLN A 162 -15.40 -9.34 -15.70
CA GLN A 162 -15.67 -10.67 -15.15
C GLN A 162 -14.37 -11.44 -14.94
N VAL A 163 -14.04 -11.74 -13.70
CA VAL A 163 -12.73 -12.30 -13.34
C VAL A 163 -12.90 -13.68 -12.76
N GLU A 164 -12.37 -14.71 -13.44
CA GLU A 164 -12.22 -16.03 -12.81
C GLU A 164 -11.14 -15.98 -11.73
N VAL A 165 -11.51 -16.44 -10.55
CA VAL A 165 -10.64 -16.46 -9.37
C VAL A 165 -10.67 -17.83 -8.72
N LYS A 166 -9.59 -18.16 -8.02
CA LYS A 166 -9.63 -19.10 -6.89
C LYS A 166 -9.63 -18.29 -5.59
N VAL A 167 -10.14 -18.89 -4.52
CA VAL A 167 -9.94 -18.38 -3.18
C VAL A 167 -8.76 -19.12 -2.57
N GLU A 168 -7.79 -18.36 -2.08
CA GLU A 168 -6.70 -18.81 -1.23
C GLU A 168 -6.53 -17.75 -0.13
N GLU A 169 -7.50 -17.71 0.79
CA GLU A 169 -7.57 -16.68 1.83
C GLU A 169 -6.45 -16.90 2.84
N LEU A 170 -5.51 -15.95 2.97
CA LEU A 170 -4.47 -15.99 3.99
C LEU A 170 -5.09 -16.02 5.39
N ASP A 171 -4.71 -17.00 6.20
CA ASP A 171 -4.97 -16.99 7.63
C ASP A 171 -4.06 -15.94 8.29
N ALA A 172 -4.61 -14.76 8.56
CA ALA A 172 -3.85 -13.68 9.20
C ALA A 172 -3.28 -14.07 10.58
N SER A 173 -3.82 -15.10 11.26
CA SER A 173 -3.26 -15.60 12.52
C SER A 173 -2.02 -16.49 12.34
N SER A 174 -1.74 -16.94 11.11
CA SER A 174 -0.54 -17.72 10.77
C SER A 174 0.68 -16.86 10.45
N ILE A 175 0.51 -15.54 10.46
CA ILE A 175 1.54 -14.55 10.14
C ILE A 175 2.61 -14.53 11.26
N THR A 176 3.85 -14.86 10.91
CA THR A 176 5.05 -14.69 11.74
C THR A 176 6.06 -13.79 11.03
N PHE A 177 7.03 -13.26 11.76
CA PHE A 177 8.15 -12.48 11.21
C PHE A 177 9.46 -13.12 11.69
N PRO A 178 10.29 -13.71 10.79
CA PRO A 178 10.03 -13.87 9.35
C PRO A 178 8.85 -14.82 9.05
N PRO A 179 8.19 -14.71 7.88
CA PRO A 179 7.00 -15.49 7.51
C PRO A 179 7.35 -16.93 7.18
N ILE A 180 7.16 -17.81 8.17
CA ILE A 180 7.32 -19.24 8.00
C ILE A 180 5.98 -19.93 8.25
N GLY A 181 5.59 -20.83 7.34
CA GLY A 181 4.39 -21.65 7.52
C GLY A 181 3.06 -20.89 7.41
N LEU A 182 2.97 -19.88 6.54
CA LEU A 182 1.71 -19.22 6.20
C LEU A 182 0.67 -20.26 5.76
N ARG A 183 -0.58 -20.09 6.20
CA ARG A 183 -1.67 -21.03 5.91
C ARG A 183 -2.82 -20.35 5.19
N ALA A 184 -3.55 -21.12 4.40
CA ALA A 184 -4.83 -20.69 3.88
C ALA A 184 -5.96 -21.04 4.88
N LYS A 185 -6.79 -20.05 5.22
CA LYS A 185 -8.03 -20.21 5.99
C LYS A 185 -9.18 -20.76 5.14
N ARG A 186 -9.19 -20.41 3.84
CA ARG A 186 -10.20 -20.86 2.88
C ARG A 186 -9.56 -21.14 1.53
N VAL A 187 -9.87 -22.30 0.95
CA VAL A 187 -9.48 -22.67 -0.41
C VAL A 187 -10.72 -23.08 -1.20
N GLN A 188 -10.93 -22.46 -2.36
CA GLN A 188 -12.08 -22.74 -3.22
C GLN A 188 -11.74 -22.43 -4.69
N GLU A 189 -12.33 -23.17 -5.62
CA GLU A 189 -12.21 -22.91 -7.06
C GLU A 189 -13.60 -22.73 -7.71
N GLY A 190 -13.61 -22.36 -8.99
CA GLY A 190 -14.84 -22.26 -9.78
C GLY A 190 -15.69 -21.06 -9.38
N LEU A 191 -15.04 -19.90 -9.20
CA LEU A 191 -15.72 -18.64 -8.88
C LEU A 191 -15.42 -17.58 -9.95
N LEU A 192 -16.42 -16.74 -10.20
CA LEU A 192 -16.28 -15.49 -10.93
C LEU A 192 -16.57 -14.31 -10.00
N LEU A 193 -15.78 -13.26 -10.13
CA LEU A 193 -16.10 -11.94 -9.61
C LEU A 193 -16.60 -11.07 -10.75
N GLN A 194 -17.72 -10.40 -10.55
CA GLN A 194 -18.32 -9.52 -11.55
C GLN A 194 -18.49 -8.11 -10.99
N ILE A 195 -18.10 -7.11 -11.78
CA ILE A 195 -18.30 -5.69 -11.46
C ILE A 195 -18.65 -4.92 -12.74
N PRO A 196 -19.70 -4.07 -12.73
CA PRO A 196 -19.91 -3.12 -13.82
C PRO A 196 -18.73 -2.16 -13.94
N PHE A 197 -18.27 -1.85 -15.16
CA PHE A 197 -17.18 -0.88 -15.34
C PHE A 197 -17.52 0.49 -14.74
N ALA A 198 -18.80 0.88 -14.78
CA ALA A 198 -19.26 2.12 -14.16
C ALA A 198 -19.08 2.15 -12.62
N ASP A 199 -19.17 1.01 -11.94
CA ASP A 199 -18.91 0.93 -10.49
C ASP A 199 -17.41 0.87 -10.17
N LEU A 200 -16.62 0.26 -11.07
CA LEU A 200 -15.17 0.21 -10.95
C LEU A 200 -14.52 1.59 -11.18
N GLU A 201 -15.07 2.36 -12.12
CA GLU A 201 -14.60 3.67 -12.57
C GLU A 201 -15.30 4.83 -11.86
N ARG A 202 -16.17 4.56 -10.86
CA ARG A 202 -16.92 5.61 -10.18
C ARG A 202 -15.99 6.50 -9.36
N ASP A 203 -16.07 7.79 -9.64
CA ASP A 203 -15.41 8.92 -8.97
C ASP A 203 -16.56 9.89 -8.66
N SER A 204 -17.02 9.87 -7.42
CA SER A 204 -18.32 10.46 -7.05
C SER A 204 -18.27 11.98 -6.87
N ASP A 205 -17.12 12.54 -6.54
CA ASP A 205 -16.90 13.99 -6.38
C ASP A 205 -16.02 14.60 -7.48
N ALA A 206 -15.55 13.78 -8.43
CA ALA A 206 -14.85 14.16 -9.65
C ALA A 206 -13.47 14.80 -9.41
N ASP A 207 -12.76 14.30 -8.40
CA ASP A 207 -11.46 14.81 -7.99
C ASP A 207 -10.27 14.10 -8.68
N GLY A 208 -10.55 12.97 -9.34
CA GLY A 208 -9.59 12.14 -10.06
C GLY A 208 -9.22 10.82 -9.39
N LEU A 209 -9.78 10.50 -8.22
CA LEU A 209 -9.71 9.19 -7.55
C LEU A 209 -11.06 8.46 -7.68
N THR A 210 -11.01 7.14 -7.82
CA THR A 210 -12.26 6.36 -7.74
C THR A 210 -12.68 6.16 -6.29
N ASP A 211 -13.97 5.98 -6.01
CA ASP A 211 -14.49 5.70 -4.67
C ASP A 211 -13.73 4.54 -3.98
N LEU A 212 -13.26 3.55 -4.76
CA LEU A 212 -12.47 2.42 -4.27
C LEU A 212 -11.05 2.82 -3.88
N ALA A 213 -10.42 3.70 -4.65
CA ALA A 213 -9.12 4.27 -4.33
C ALA A 213 -9.21 5.12 -3.06
N GLU A 214 -10.22 5.99 -2.99
CA GLU A 214 -10.49 6.85 -1.85
C GLU A 214 -10.80 6.08 -0.57
N GLU A 215 -11.63 5.04 -0.63
CA GLU A 215 -11.87 4.16 0.52
C GLU A 215 -10.53 3.63 1.07
N ARG A 216 -9.61 3.23 0.18
CA ARG A 216 -8.33 2.66 0.58
C ARG A 216 -7.34 3.71 1.10
N LEU A 217 -7.36 4.89 0.50
CA LEU A 217 -6.56 6.04 0.94
C LEU A 217 -7.13 6.69 2.20
N VAL A 218 -8.37 6.38 2.57
CA VAL A 218 -9.13 6.98 3.67
C VAL A 218 -9.39 8.48 3.43
N THR A 219 -9.80 8.80 2.21
CA THR A 219 -10.39 10.10 1.81
C THR A 219 -11.91 9.94 1.69
N ASP A 220 -12.66 11.04 1.67
CA ASP A 220 -14.12 11.05 1.66
C ASP A 220 -14.68 11.10 0.24
N PRO A 221 -15.31 10.03 -0.29
CA PRO A 221 -15.74 9.98 -1.70
C PRO A 221 -16.85 10.93 -2.12
N GLN A 222 -17.19 11.91 -1.29
CA GLN A 222 -18.20 12.92 -1.55
C GLN A 222 -17.63 14.33 -1.31
N SER A 223 -16.33 14.44 -1.08
CA SER A 223 -15.62 15.68 -0.81
C SER A 223 -14.32 15.66 -1.61
N PRO A 224 -14.23 16.45 -2.69
CA PRO A 224 -13.07 16.37 -3.59
C PRO A 224 -11.78 16.92 -2.95
N ASP A 225 -11.86 17.44 -1.72
CA ASP A 225 -10.79 17.93 -0.85
C ASP A 225 -11.17 17.50 0.58
N THR A 226 -10.60 16.40 1.07
CA THR A 226 -11.01 15.77 2.33
C THR A 226 -10.56 16.57 3.55
N ASP A 227 -9.39 17.21 3.48
CA ASP A 227 -8.80 17.92 4.61
C ASP A 227 -9.04 19.44 4.60
N GLY A 228 -9.59 19.96 3.50
CA GLY A 228 -10.05 21.33 3.34
C GLY A 228 -8.93 22.35 3.14
N ASP A 229 -7.77 21.94 2.64
CA ASP A 229 -6.64 22.84 2.42
C ASP A 229 -6.61 23.50 1.02
N GLY A 230 -7.51 23.09 0.13
CA GLY A 230 -7.67 23.61 -1.22
C GLY A 230 -6.98 22.81 -2.32
N LEU A 231 -6.31 21.70 -1.99
CA LEU A 231 -5.84 20.71 -2.97
C LEU A 231 -6.87 19.59 -3.11
N LEU A 232 -7.08 19.12 -4.34
CA LEU A 232 -7.98 17.99 -4.57
C LEU A 232 -7.30 16.68 -4.17
N ASP A 233 -7.99 15.74 -3.53
CA ASP A 233 -7.37 14.53 -2.99
C ASP A 233 -6.61 13.75 -4.08
N GLY A 234 -7.12 13.73 -5.32
CA GLY A 234 -6.48 13.12 -6.48
C GLY A 234 -5.14 13.71 -6.91
N ASN A 235 -4.88 14.98 -6.55
CA ASN A 235 -3.61 15.66 -6.82
C ASN A 235 -2.83 16.02 -5.54
N ASP A 236 -3.42 15.78 -4.37
CA ASP A 236 -2.80 16.09 -3.09
C ASP A 236 -1.83 14.97 -2.66
N PRO A 237 -0.54 15.29 -2.43
CA PRO A 237 0.39 14.35 -1.82
C PRO A 237 0.04 13.98 -0.37
N LEU A 238 -0.78 14.74 0.35
CA LEU A 238 -1.12 14.55 1.76
C LEU A 238 -2.64 14.79 2.02
N PRO A 239 -3.54 14.03 1.37
CA PRO A 239 -5.00 14.30 1.31
C PRO A 239 -5.78 14.16 2.63
N GLN A 240 -5.07 14.05 3.74
CA GLN A 240 -5.65 13.91 5.08
C GLN A 240 -5.13 14.98 6.02
N VAL A 241 -4.14 15.77 5.59
CA VAL A 241 -3.30 16.62 6.40
C VAL A 241 -3.43 18.05 5.92
N SER A 242 -4.36 18.80 6.53
CA SER A 242 -4.59 20.19 6.12
C SER A 242 -3.29 21.01 6.13
N TRP A 243 -2.78 21.32 4.94
CA TRP A 243 -1.46 21.92 4.75
C TRP A 243 -1.39 23.35 5.29
N THR A 244 -0.17 23.77 5.65
CA THR A 244 0.13 25.14 6.03
C THR A 244 1.47 25.60 5.45
N ALA A 245 1.50 26.84 4.97
CA ALA A 245 2.71 27.47 4.44
C ALA A 245 3.77 27.79 5.51
N VAL A 246 3.44 27.62 6.80
CA VAL A 246 4.37 27.86 7.89
C VAL A 246 5.42 26.76 7.90
N MET A 247 6.63 27.08 7.45
CA MET A 247 7.76 26.15 7.48
C MET A 247 8.10 25.79 8.93
N ASP A 248 8.05 24.49 9.21
CA ASP A 248 8.37 23.88 10.49
C ASP A 248 9.65 23.07 10.33
N ASP A 249 10.67 23.35 11.15
CA ASP A 249 11.94 22.61 11.14
C ASP A 249 11.71 21.11 11.37
N ARG A 250 10.62 20.75 12.07
CA ARG A 250 10.18 19.36 12.26
C ARG A 250 9.75 18.71 10.95
N ALA A 251 9.02 19.42 10.08
CA ALA A 251 8.63 18.91 8.77
C ALA A 251 9.86 18.73 7.85
N THR A 252 10.83 19.65 7.87
CA THR A 252 12.07 19.50 7.09
C THR A 252 12.91 18.32 7.59
N ALA A 253 12.99 18.11 8.90
CA ALA A 253 13.63 16.92 9.48
C ALA A 253 12.92 15.64 9.02
N LEU A 254 11.59 15.65 9.00
CA LEU A 254 10.77 14.52 8.56
C LEU A 254 11.00 14.19 7.07
N VAL A 255 11.11 15.18 6.17
CA VAL A 255 11.48 14.92 4.75
C VAL A 255 12.77 14.10 4.67
N ALA A 256 13.80 14.50 5.42
CA ALA A 256 15.09 13.81 5.40
C ALA A 256 14.98 12.36 5.92
N VAL A 257 14.20 12.15 6.98
CA VAL A 257 13.89 10.81 7.52
C VAL A 257 13.17 9.96 6.48
N LEU A 258 12.09 10.49 5.87
CA LEU A 258 11.29 9.76 4.88
C LEU A 258 12.13 9.40 3.65
N GLY A 259 12.95 10.32 3.14
CA GLY A 259 13.91 10.03 2.08
C GLY A 259 14.87 8.89 2.46
N ARG A 260 15.37 8.87 3.69
CA ARG A 260 16.27 7.79 4.17
C ARG A 260 15.59 6.43 4.25
N ILE A 261 14.41 6.35 4.88
CA ILE A 261 13.75 5.05 5.13
C ILE A 261 13.11 4.48 3.85
N SER A 262 12.68 5.35 2.92
CA SER A 262 12.04 4.89 1.68
C SER A 262 12.98 4.08 0.79
N HIS A 263 14.29 4.36 0.80
CA HIS A 263 15.29 3.57 0.06
C HIS A 263 15.46 2.13 0.59
N MET A 264 15.09 1.86 1.85
CA MET A 264 15.32 0.55 2.50
C MET A 264 14.28 -0.51 2.13
N LYS A 265 13.17 -0.14 1.46
CA LYS A 265 12.13 -1.09 0.97
C LYS A 265 12.61 -2.03 -0.13
N SER A 266 13.62 -1.64 -0.89
CA SER A 266 14.16 -2.44 -2.01
C SER A 266 14.76 -3.79 -1.58
N MET A 267 14.87 -4.03 -0.27
CA MET A 267 15.48 -5.23 0.35
C MET A 267 14.47 -6.27 0.87
N ALA A 268 13.16 -6.06 0.71
CA ALA A 268 12.13 -6.97 1.23
C ALA A 268 12.14 -8.34 0.53
N ILE A 269 12.12 -9.43 1.31
CA ILE A 269 11.94 -10.79 0.79
C ILE A 269 10.46 -11.17 0.92
N ILE A 270 9.76 -11.32 -0.20
CA ILE A 270 8.34 -11.71 -0.21
C ILE A 270 8.25 -13.24 -0.08
N HIS A 271 7.54 -13.73 0.95
CA HIS A 271 7.22 -15.15 1.09
C HIS A 271 5.79 -15.44 0.62
N GLU A 272 5.62 -16.49 -0.18
CA GLU A 272 4.31 -16.92 -0.66
C GLU A 272 3.71 -18.02 0.23
N ILE A 273 2.37 -18.06 0.35
CA ILE A 273 1.68 -19.30 0.76
C ILE A 273 1.97 -20.33 -0.34
N PRO A 274 2.60 -21.48 -0.04
CA PRO A 274 2.82 -22.51 -1.05
C PRO A 274 1.48 -23.00 -1.58
N ALA A 275 1.28 -23.00 -2.90
CA ALA A 275 0.20 -23.80 -3.46
C ALA A 275 0.49 -25.29 -3.17
N SER A 276 -0.55 -26.12 -3.07
CA SER A 276 -0.34 -27.54 -2.76
C SER A 276 0.53 -28.21 -3.84
N GLY A 277 1.77 -28.58 -3.48
CA GLY A 277 2.71 -29.27 -4.38
C GLY A 277 3.76 -28.40 -5.07
N GLU A 278 3.83 -27.09 -4.77
CA GLU A 278 4.74 -26.13 -5.40
C GLU A 278 6.18 -26.20 -4.84
N LYS A 279 7.21 -25.93 -5.67
CA LYS A 279 8.62 -25.95 -5.26
C LYS A 279 9.11 -24.55 -4.87
N SER A 280 10.04 -24.47 -3.93
CA SER A 280 10.54 -23.22 -3.33
C SER A 280 11.22 -22.23 -4.30
N VAL A 281 11.68 -22.69 -5.46
CA VAL A 281 12.41 -21.88 -6.45
C VAL A 281 11.46 -21.01 -7.28
N ASP A 282 10.24 -21.49 -7.52
CA ASP A 282 9.22 -20.83 -8.34
C ASP A 282 8.54 -19.67 -7.58
N ILE A 283 8.45 -19.82 -6.25
CA ILE A 283 8.02 -18.79 -5.28
C ILE A 283 8.89 -17.53 -5.38
N MET A 284 10.22 -17.67 -5.44
CA MET A 284 11.14 -16.53 -5.52
C MET A 284 11.13 -15.81 -6.88
N ALA A 285 10.92 -16.53 -7.98
CA ALA A 285 10.83 -15.94 -9.31
C ALA A 285 9.54 -15.12 -9.49
N ARG A 286 8.45 -15.53 -8.84
CA ARG A 286 7.15 -14.84 -8.85
C ARG A 286 7.13 -13.62 -7.92
N ALA A 287 7.70 -13.75 -6.72
CA ALA A 287 7.97 -12.63 -5.81
C ALA A 287 8.77 -11.50 -6.47
N ARG A 288 9.84 -11.82 -7.22
CA ARG A 288 10.67 -10.84 -7.96
C ARG A 288 9.94 -10.12 -9.11
N ARG A 289 8.86 -10.70 -9.64
CA ARG A 289 8.04 -10.07 -10.69
C ARG A 289 6.95 -9.15 -10.10
N ALA A 290 6.49 -9.42 -8.89
CA ALA A 290 5.54 -8.56 -8.17
C ALA A 290 6.20 -7.28 -7.60
N THR A 291 7.53 -7.27 -7.43
CA THR A 291 8.35 -6.11 -7.02
C THR A 291 8.67 -5.13 -8.15
N LEU A 292 8.01 -5.22 -9.31
CA LEU A 292 8.30 -4.40 -10.51
C LEU A 292 7.41 -3.17 -10.67
N THR A 293 6.55 -2.84 -9.70
CA THR A 293 5.69 -1.64 -9.79
C THR A 293 6.17 -0.57 -8.82
N ASP A 294 6.37 0.64 -9.33
CA ASP A 294 6.74 1.81 -8.53
C ASP A 294 5.67 2.10 -7.44
N GLU A 295 6.04 1.96 -6.17
CA GLU A 295 5.18 2.32 -5.04
C GLU A 295 5.05 3.84 -4.96
N ARG A 296 3.91 4.38 -5.40
CA ARG A 296 3.67 5.83 -5.41
C ARG A 296 3.06 6.35 -4.11
N THR A 297 2.48 5.45 -3.31
CA THR A 297 1.80 5.78 -2.04
C THR A 297 2.50 5.15 -0.84
N THR A 298 2.79 5.97 0.18
CA THR A 298 3.36 5.53 1.45
C THR A 298 2.33 5.64 2.57
N PHE A 299 2.20 4.59 3.39
CA PHE A 299 1.40 4.63 4.62
C PHE A 299 2.31 4.81 5.83
N ILE A 300 1.99 5.78 6.69
CA ILE A 300 2.77 6.08 7.89
C ILE A 300 1.86 6.20 9.10
N VAL A 301 2.32 5.61 10.21
CA VAL A 301 1.74 5.78 11.54
C VAL A 301 2.50 6.84 12.29
N ALA A 302 1.88 7.99 12.50
CA ALA A 302 2.48 9.15 13.15
C ALA A 302 1.40 10.13 13.65
N ASP A 303 1.83 11.19 14.34
CA ASP A 303 0.98 12.35 14.59
C ASP A 303 0.85 13.16 13.29
N ARG A 304 -0.39 13.35 12.85
CA ARG A 304 -0.71 14.07 11.63
C ARG A 304 -0.20 15.52 11.63
N GLN A 305 -0.11 16.15 12.79
CA GLN A 305 0.34 17.54 12.89
C GLN A 305 1.79 17.71 12.42
N ASP A 306 2.61 16.66 12.50
CA ASP A 306 4.01 16.68 12.07
C ASP A 306 4.18 16.82 10.54
N PHE A 307 3.11 16.59 9.78
CA PHE A 307 3.11 16.55 8.32
C PHE A 307 2.55 17.82 7.67
N ARG A 308 2.00 18.77 8.45
CA ARG A 308 1.24 19.92 7.91
C ARG A 308 2.05 20.89 7.06
N SER A 309 3.37 20.90 7.21
CA SER A 309 4.28 21.74 6.44
C SER A 309 5.17 20.93 5.50
N LEU A 310 4.90 19.63 5.36
CA LEU A 310 5.71 18.71 4.57
C LEU A 310 5.49 18.99 3.08
N LEU A 311 6.58 19.16 2.36
CA LEU A 311 6.56 19.21 0.90
C LEU A 311 7.08 17.88 0.37
N THR A 312 6.20 17.09 -0.24
CA THR A 312 6.53 15.79 -0.84
C THR A 312 5.86 15.64 -2.18
N THR A 313 6.53 14.95 -3.10
CA THR A 313 5.99 14.62 -4.44
C THR A 313 5.33 13.24 -4.46
N SER A 314 5.56 12.42 -3.43
CA SER A 314 4.97 11.09 -3.29
C SER A 314 3.79 11.14 -2.32
N ARG A 315 2.70 10.48 -2.70
CA ARG A 315 1.48 10.44 -1.88
C ARG A 315 1.76 9.75 -0.55
N THR A 316 1.32 10.36 0.54
CA THR A 316 1.52 9.85 1.89
C THR A 316 0.20 9.84 2.65
N VAL A 317 -0.24 8.66 3.09
CA VAL A 317 -1.38 8.44 3.96
C VAL A 317 -0.88 8.42 5.40
N VAL A 318 -1.40 9.31 6.25
CA VAL A 318 -0.96 9.47 7.64
C VAL A 318 -2.08 9.03 8.57
N LEU A 319 -1.87 7.88 9.21
CA LEU A 319 -2.80 7.31 10.18
C LEU A 319 -2.23 7.48 11.60
N THR A 320 -3.09 7.77 12.56
CA THR A 320 -2.78 7.56 13.97
C THR A 320 -2.77 6.07 14.28
N ALA A 321 -2.24 5.67 15.45
CA ALA A 321 -2.27 4.29 15.88
C ALA A 321 -3.71 3.72 15.98
N GLY A 322 -4.67 4.55 16.42
CA GLY A 322 -6.08 4.15 16.49
C GLY A 322 -6.71 3.97 15.11
N GLU A 323 -6.45 4.88 14.17
CA GLU A 323 -6.92 4.77 12.79
C GLU A 323 -6.31 3.56 12.08
N LEU A 324 -5.04 3.22 12.33
CA LEU A 324 -4.45 1.99 11.78
C LEU A 324 -5.21 0.75 12.24
N GLU A 325 -5.64 0.68 13.50
CA GLU A 325 -6.40 -0.47 14.01
C GLU A 325 -7.79 -0.56 13.37
N LEU A 326 -8.46 0.58 13.15
CA LEU A 326 -9.71 0.62 12.37
C LEU A 326 -9.49 0.19 10.92
N ALA A 327 -8.43 0.69 10.28
CA ALA A 327 -8.04 0.32 8.92
C ALA A 327 -7.71 -1.17 8.81
N ARG A 328 -7.04 -1.76 9.81
CA ARG A 328 -6.76 -3.19 9.88
C ARG A 328 -8.03 -4.03 10.02
N LYS A 329 -8.98 -3.55 10.82
CA LYS A 329 -10.29 -4.19 10.96
C LYS A 329 -11.09 -4.13 9.65
N LYS A 330 -11.07 -2.99 8.95
CA LYS A 330 -11.80 -2.78 7.70
C LYS A 330 -11.16 -3.56 6.55
N PHE A 331 -9.87 -3.39 6.33
CA PHE A 331 -9.20 -3.90 5.14
C PHE A 331 -8.49 -5.24 5.33
N GLY A 332 -8.13 -5.60 6.57
CA GLY A 332 -7.18 -6.67 6.90
C GLY A 332 -5.78 -6.10 7.18
N PRO A 333 -4.73 -6.94 7.29
CA PRO A 333 -3.38 -6.48 7.63
C PRO A 333 -2.89 -5.32 6.74
N ILE A 334 -2.29 -4.31 7.39
CA ILE A 334 -1.64 -3.14 6.79
C ILE A 334 -0.27 -2.97 7.45
N TYR A 335 0.76 -2.88 6.62
CA TYR A 335 2.16 -2.76 7.02
C TYR A 335 2.66 -1.35 6.70
N ALA A 336 2.16 -0.38 7.46
CA ALA A 336 2.60 0.99 7.39
C ALA A 336 3.98 1.16 8.06
N TYR A 337 4.74 2.16 7.64
CA TYR A 337 5.85 2.65 8.44
C TYR A 337 5.34 3.17 9.77
N ARG A 338 6.12 2.99 10.81
CA ARG A 338 5.85 3.59 12.11
C ARG A 338 7.03 4.46 12.48
N LEU A 339 6.74 5.58 13.11
CA LEU A 339 7.74 6.43 13.77
C LEU A 339 7.47 6.41 15.29
N PRO A 340 7.73 5.31 16.02
CA PRO A 340 7.47 5.25 17.46
C PRO A 340 8.12 6.37 18.27
N LEU A 341 9.24 6.91 17.77
CA LEU A 341 9.90 8.07 18.34
C LEU A 341 10.34 9.00 17.20
N PHE A 342 9.93 10.26 17.27
CA PHE A 342 10.46 11.34 16.46
C PHE A 342 10.59 12.59 17.33
N VAL A 343 11.82 12.88 17.76
CA VAL A 343 12.09 13.96 18.71
C VAL A 343 13.24 14.81 18.20
N LEU A 344 13.06 16.14 18.26
CA LEU A 344 14.11 17.12 18.08
C LEU A 344 14.45 17.77 19.42
N ASP A 345 15.70 18.20 19.61
CA ASP A 345 16.04 19.03 20.77
C ASP A 345 15.33 20.39 20.73
N HIS A 346 15.28 21.08 21.87
CA HIS A 346 14.62 22.40 21.99
C HIS A 346 15.14 23.44 21.00
N GLN A 347 16.40 23.32 20.58
CA GLN A 347 17.02 24.23 19.61
C GLN A 347 16.79 23.81 18.16
N GLN A 348 16.12 22.68 17.92
CA GLN A 348 15.86 22.10 16.61
C GLN A 348 17.15 21.98 15.77
N ARG A 349 18.21 21.47 16.41
CA ARG A 349 19.55 21.25 15.82
C ARG A 349 19.94 19.78 15.77
N ARG A 350 19.37 18.97 16.67
CA ARG A 350 19.62 17.53 16.74
C ARG A 350 18.30 16.81 16.92
N GLY A 351 18.26 15.56 16.50
CA GLY A 351 17.09 14.72 16.70
C GLY A 351 17.44 13.26 16.74
N LEU A 352 16.47 12.48 17.20
CA LEU A 352 16.51 11.03 17.24
C LEU A 352 15.20 10.49 16.69
N VAL A 353 15.32 9.50 15.83
CA VAL A 353 14.18 8.80 15.24
C VAL A 353 14.32 7.31 15.52
N ILE A 354 13.23 6.69 15.95
CA ILE A 354 13.06 5.24 15.92
C ILE A 354 11.96 4.97 14.89
N TRP A 355 12.23 4.05 13.97
CA TRP A 355 11.29 3.70 12.92
C TRP A 355 11.28 2.19 12.67
N ASP A 356 10.17 1.70 12.15
CA ASP A 356 10.06 0.34 11.65
C ASP A 356 8.99 0.20 10.57
N ALA A 357 9.10 -0.85 9.77
CA ALA A 357 8.11 -1.32 8.80
C ALA A 357 7.82 -2.81 9.04
N SER A 358 7.61 -3.19 10.30
CA SER A 358 7.39 -4.56 10.79
C SER A 358 8.58 -5.53 10.69
N TRP A 359 9.15 -5.73 9.50
CA TRP A 359 10.24 -6.69 9.24
C TRP A 359 11.63 -6.02 9.11
N VAL A 360 11.65 -4.69 8.99
CA VAL A 360 12.85 -3.86 8.98
C VAL A 360 12.63 -2.67 9.89
N GLY A 361 13.69 -2.17 10.51
CA GLY A 361 13.62 -0.94 11.28
C GLY A 361 14.98 -0.52 11.78
N GLY A 362 14.99 0.51 12.62
CA GLY A 362 16.24 1.03 13.15
C GLY A 362 16.09 2.33 13.91
N SER A 363 17.24 2.93 14.20
CA SER A 363 17.33 4.25 14.80
C SER A 363 18.22 5.17 13.97
N LEU A 364 17.80 6.42 13.86
CA LEU A 364 18.48 7.45 13.08
C LEU A 364 18.81 8.64 13.99
N LYS A 365 20.01 9.17 13.83
CA LYS A 365 20.43 10.44 14.41
C LYS A 365 20.27 11.54 13.38
N LEU A 366 19.72 12.66 13.79
CA LEU A 366 19.53 13.84 12.95
C LEU A 366 20.45 14.97 13.43
N ARG A 367 21.09 15.65 12.48
CA ARG A 367 21.85 16.87 12.74
C ARG A 367 21.51 17.92 11.69
N ARG A 368 21.13 19.11 12.14
CA ARG A 368 20.87 20.23 11.25
C ARG A 368 22.17 20.71 10.59
N SER A 369 22.12 20.98 9.30
CA SER A 369 23.23 21.45 8.46
C SER A 369 22.73 22.56 7.54
N GLY A 370 22.70 23.79 8.05
CA GLY A 370 22.07 24.92 7.35
C GLY A 370 20.54 24.78 7.29
N PRO A 371 19.91 24.88 6.09
CA PRO A 371 18.47 24.66 5.93
C PRO A 371 18.10 23.16 5.93
N ASP A 372 19.08 22.27 5.74
CA ASP A 372 18.87 20.84 5.56
C ASP A 372 19.16 20.03 6.84
N TRP A 373 18.81 18.75 6.81
CA TRP A 373 19.10 17.79 7.87
C TRP A 373 19.98 16.65 7.35
N GLU A 374 21.07 16.41 8.05
CA GLU A 374 21.89 15.22 7.87
C GLU A 374 21.32 14.08 8.71
N VAL A 375 21.21 12.89 8.09
CA VAL A 375 20.64 11.68 8.69
C VAL A 375 21.72 10.60 8.78
N GLU A 376 22.02 10.15 9.99
CA GLU A 376 22.99 9.09 10.27
C GLU A 376 22.28 7.86 10.83
N THR A 377 22.58 6.67 10.30
CA THR A 377 22.04 5.41 10.83
C THR A 377 22.83 5.00 12.08
N MET A 378 22.15 4.94 13.23
CA MET A 378 22.73 4.45 14.49
C MET A 378 22.59 2.94 14.63
N SER A 379 21.43 2.42 14.21
CA SER A 379 21.16 1.00 14.13
C SER A 379 20.15 0.68 13.04
N ASP A 380 20.26 -0.53 12.51
CA ASP A 380 19.32 -1.14 11.58
C ASP A 380 19.15 -2.62 11.92
N TRP A 381 18.00 -3.17 11.59
CA TRP A 381 17.71 -4.59 11.70
C TRP A 381 16.75 -5.03 10.61
N ILE A 382 16.89 -6.30 10.22
CA ILE A 382 16.00 -7.04 9.33
C ILE A 382 15.71 -8.36 10.04
N THR A 383 14.44 -8.78 10.11
CA THR A 383 14.02 -10.02 10.79
C THR A 383 14.31 -11.29 10.03
#